data_AF-A0A6J4P7C4-F1
#
_entry.id   AF-A0A6J4P7C4-F1
#
_cell.length_a   1.000
_cell.length_b   1.000
_cell.length_c   1.000
_cell.angle_alpha   90.00
_cell.angle_beta   90.00
_cell.angle_gamma   90.00
#
_symmetry.space_group_name_H-M   'P 1'
#
loop_
_entity.id
_entity.type
_entity.pdbx_description
1 polymer ?
#
loop_
_entity_poly.entity_id
_entity_poly.type
_entity_poly.pdbx_seq_one_letter_code
_entity_poly.pdbx_strand_id
1 'polypeptide(L)'
;MAKKKKFDTNPLDPSFPERVQKEAETVVLPKNQFKTAEFPPSVTEEETRRFENHNFNQYQSPYNGQTTPAEYQTAKFTGAPRTIPLKNSKSKLPERWLMGLAYIPWYPGLIAALIMLFIVPKSETKIRFHAAQGLAAHIGILIVSAILSTVGNVTDLADMANWIFKLVTSIMLVIFTVKAWQGKPIHIESVDDLTNWLEEKIKPRN
;
A
#
# COMPACT_ATOMS: atom_id res chain seq x y z
N MET A 1 -11.39 -42.88 -10.77
CA MET A 1 -10.95 -42.57 -9.39
C MET A 1 -10.32 -41.18 -9.40
N ALA A 2 -10.99 -40.16 -8.85
CA ALA A 2 -10.45 -38.81 -8.80
C ALA A 2 -9.42 -38.69 -7.67
N LYS A 3 -8.24 -38.12 -7.96
CA LYS A 3 -7.20 -37.83 -6.97
C LYS A 3 -7.74 -36.79 -5.97
N LYS A 4 -7.84 -37.16 -4.69
CA LYS A 4 -8.19 -36.24 -3.59
C LYS A 4 -7.10 -35.18 -3.45
N LYS A 5 -7.47 -33.90 -3.60
CA LYS A 5 -6.55 -32.75 -3.35
C LYS A 5 -6.60 -32.38 -1.87
N LYS A 6 -5.49 -31.83 -1.36
CA LYS A 6 -5.31 -31.46 0.06
C LYS A 6 -6.34 -30.45 0.59
N PHE A 7 -6.97 -29.68 -0.30
CA PHE A 7 -7.94 -28.63 0.05
C PHE A 7 -9.29 -28.85 -0.62
N ASP A 8 -9.68 -30.11 -0.81
CA ASP A 8 -11.00 -30.45 -1.34
C ASP A 8 -12.06 -30.26 -0.24
N THR A 9 -12.66 -29.07 -0.21
CA THR A 9 -13.71 -28.67 0.74
C THR A 9 -15.10 -28.97 0.20
N ASN A 10 -15.27 -30.12 -0.48
CA ASN A 10 -16.58 -30.54 -0.95
C ASN A 10 -17.48 -30.87 0.26
N PRO A 11 -18.57 -30.11 0.50
CA PRO A 11 -19.43 -30.30 1.66
C PRO A 11 -20.24 -31.61 1.62
N LEU A 12 -20.28 -32.29 0.47
CA LEU A 12 -20.95 -33.57 0.30
C LEU A 12 -20.03 -34.78 0.53
N ASP A 13 -18.75 -34.57 0.87
CA ASP A 13 -17.85 -35.67 1.17
C ASP A 13 -18.12 -36.18 2.61
N PRO A 14 -18.64 -37.42 2.77
CA PRO A 14 -18.98 -37.97 4.08
C PRO A 14 -17.77 -38.12 5.02
N SER A 15 -16.54 -38.08 4.48
CA SER A 15 -15.30 -38.14 5.25
C SER A 15 -14.72 -36.77 5.63
N PHE A 16 -15.40 -35.67 5.31
CA PHE A 16 -14.98 -34.32 5.68
C PHE A 16 -14.99 -34.06 7.20
N PRO A 17 -16.05 -34.42 7.97
CA PRO A 17 -16.11 -34.12 9.40
C PRO A 17 -14.99 -34.77 10.20
N GLU A 18 -14.65 -36.03 9.88
CA GLU A 18 -13.58 -36.78 10.53
C GLU A 18 -12.19 -36.23 10.23
N ARG A 19 -11.98 -35.67 9.03
CA ARG A 19 -10.69 -35.05 8.65
C ARG A 19 -10.45 -33.74 9.38
N VAL A 20 -11.48 -32.90 9.49
CA VAL A 20 -11.40 -31.64 10.24
C VAL A 20 -11.13 -31.91 11.72
N GLN A 21 -11.74 -32.94 12.31
CA GLN A 21 -11.46 -33.31 13.70
C GLN A 21 -10.01 -33.78 13.91
N LYS A 22 -9.48 -34.63 13.01
CA LYS A 22 -8.08 -35.08 13.08
C LYS A 22 -7.07 -33.95 12.86
N GLU A 23 -7.38 -32.99 11.99
CA GLU A 23 -6.53 -31.80 11.81
C GLU A 23 -6.62 -30.86 13.02
N ALA A 24 -7.80 -30.69 13.63
CA ALA A 24 -7.95 -29.87 14.84
C ALA A 24 -7.20 -30.45 16.05
N GLU A 25 -7.10 -31.78 16.18
CA GLU A 25 -6.35 -32.43 17.26
C GLU A 25 -4.83 -32.31 17.10
N THR A 26 -4.32 -32.09 15.90
CA THR A 26 -2.88 -32.01 15.62
C THR A 26 -2.33 -30.58 15.60
N VAL A 27 -3.20 -29.57 15.63
CA VAL A 27 -2.80 -28.17 15.78
C VAL A 27 -2.60 -27.86 17.26
N VAL A 28 -1.38 -28.10 17.75
CA VAL A 28 -0.92 -27.46 18.99
C VAL A 28 -0.80 -25.98 18.69
N LEU A 29 -1.74 -25.17 19.22
CA LEU A 29 -1.62 -23.72 19.19
C LEU A 29 -0.23 -23.36 19.74
N PRO A 30 0.58 -22.54 19.03
CA PRO A 30 1.84 -22.08 19.58
C PRO A 30 1.54 -21.42 20.92
N LYS A 31 2.15 -21.92 22.00
CA LYS A 31 2.15 -21.25 23.31
C LYS A 31 2.93 -19.95 23.15
N ASN A 32 2.25 -18.93 22.64
CA ASN A 32 2.76 -17.59 22.60
C ASN A 32 2.96 -17.15 24.05
N GLN A 33 4.16 -16.71 24.39
CA GLN A 33 4.52 -16.14 25.70
C GLN A 33 3.76 -14.82 25.98
N PHE A 34 2.98 -14.35 25.02
CA PHE A 34 2.08 -13.22 25.15
C PHE A 34 0.76 -13.72 25.72
N LYS A 35 0.54 -13.50 27.02
CA LYS A 35 -0.82 -13.40 27.56
C LYS A 35 -1.57 -12.43 26.63
N THR A 36 -2.71 -12.84 26.08
CA THR A 36 -3.72 -11.86 25.65
C THR A 36 -3.89 -10.92 26.84
N ALA A 37 -3.51 -9.66 26.68
CA ALA A 37 -3.69 -8.68 27.73
C ALA A 37 -5.17 -8.74 28.10
N GLU A 38 -5.45 -9.14 29.34
CA GLU A 38 -6.77 -8.91 29.91
C GLU A 38 -7.00 -7.41 29.76
N PHE A 39 -8.02 -7.04 28.97
CA PHE A 39 -8.39 -5.65 28.87
C PHE A 39 -8.60 -5.15 30.30
N PRO A 40 -8.00 -4.01 30.70
CA PRO A 40 -8.34 -3.43 31.99
C PRO A 40 -9.86 -3.30 32.01
N PRO A 41 -10.53 -3.64 33.13
CA PRO A 41 -11.99 -3.53 33.20
C PRO A 41 -12.37 -2.13 32.75
N SER A 42 -13.10 -2.05 31.63
CA SER A 42 -13.52 -0.80 31.04
C SER A 42 -14.23 0.00 32.11
N VAL A 43 -13.69 1.17 32.44
CA VAL A 43 -14.36 2.11 33.32
C VAL A 43 -15.54 2.65 32.52
N THR A 44 -16.72 2.10 32.81
CA THR A 44 -18.07 2.55 32.39
C THR A 44 -18.44 2.46 30.90
N GLU A 45 -19.60 1.83 30.61
CA GLU A 45 -20.27 1.84 29.29
C GLU A 45 -20.52 3.29 28.78
N GLU A 46 -20.53 4.28 29.68
CA GLU A 46 -20.68 5.69 29.37
C GLU A 46 -19.67 6.23 28.33
N GLU A 47 -18.43 5.76 28.30
CA GLU A 47 -17.39 6.34 27.41
C GLU A 47 -17.63 5.96 25.94
N THR A 48 -18.15 4.76 25.67
CA THR A 48 -18.58 4.35 24.33
C THR A 48 -19.96 4.86 23.93
N ARG A 49 -20.76 5.36 24.88
CA ARG A 49 -22.11 5.87 24.62
C ARG A 49 -22.13 7.37 24.30
N ARG A 50 -21.09 8.12 24.71
CA ARG A 50 -20.93 9.54 24.38
C ARG A 50 -20.21 9.69 23.06
N PHE A 51 -20.97 9.65 21.98
CA PHE A 51 -20.53 10.30 20.75
C PHE A 51 -20.22 11.77 21.06
N GLU A 52 -19.03 12.24 20.69
CA GLU A 52 -18.68 13.66 20.82
C GLU A 52 -19.76 14.52 20.13
N ASN A 53 -20.38 15.43 20.89
CA ASN A 53 -21.49 16.28 20.45
C ASN A 53 -21.18 17.16 19.23
N HIS A 54 -19.95 17.19 18.74
CA HIS A 54 -19.56 18.00 17.58
C HIS A 54 -20.10 17.49 16.23
N ASN A 55 -20.59 16.24 16.15
CA ASN A 55 -21.16 15.67 14.92
C ASN A 55 -22.69 15.53 14.93
N PHE A 56 -23.39 15.91 16.00
CA PHE A 56 -24.82 15.56 16.18
C PHE A 56 -25.84 16.51 15.52
N ASN A 57 -25.42 17.67 15.02
CA ASN A 57 -26.36 18.60 14.36
C ASN A 57 -26.81 18.16 12.96
N GLN A 58 -26.27 17.06 12.41
CA GLN A 58 -26.71 16.51 11.12
C GLN A 58 -27.90 15.55 11.22
N TYR A 59 -28.32 15.16 12.43
CA TYR A 59 -29.39 14.20 12.68
C TYR A 59 -30.50 14.76 13.59
N GLN A 60 -30.85 16.04 13.44
CA GLN A 60 -32.09 16.54 14.05
C GLN A 60 -33.30 15.99 13.30
N SER A 61 -34.08 15.15 13.98
CA SER A 61 -35.41 14.72 13.52
C SER A 61 -36.37 15.92 13.43
N PRO A 62 -37.20 16.03 12.37
CA PRO A 62 -38.19 17.09 12.27
C PRO A 62 -39.27 16.95 13.33
N TYR A 63 -39.53 18.03 14.06
CA TYR A 63 -40.58 18.16 15.06
C TYR A 63 -41.96 18.32 14.39
N ASN A 64 -42.40 17.34 13.57
CA ASN A 64 -43.82 17.24 13.17
C ASN A 64 -44.26 15.93 12.47
N GLY A 65 -43.56 14.82 12.64
CA GLY A 65 -44.08 13.50 12.24
C GLY A 65 -44.21 13.22 10.73
N GLN A 66 -43.66 14.07 9.86
CA GLN A 66 -43.57 13.80 8.42
C GLN A 66 -42.26 13.09 8.11
N THR A 67 -42.33 11.77 7.92
CA THR A 67 -41.20 10.96 7.43
C THR A 67 -41.10 11.10 5.91
N THR A 68 -40.31 12.05 5.42
CA THR A 68 -39.77 11.94 4.07
C THR A 68 -38.67 10.87 4.07
N PRO A 69 -38.64 9.93 3.10
CA PRO A 69 -37.54 8.97 3.03
C PRO A 69 -36.24 9.75 2.87
N ALA A 70 -35.28 9.50 3.77
CA ALA A 70 -33.96 10.09 3.67
C ALA A 70 -33.37 9.72 2.31
N GLU A 71 -33.10 10.75 1.50
CA GLU A 71 -32.39 10.58 0.24
C GLU A 71 -31.03 9.97 0.59
N TYR A 72 -30.77 8.74 0.13
CA TYR A 72 -29.47 8.10 0.33
C TYR A 72 -28.43 8.97 -0.40
N GLN A 73 -27.78 9.86 0.34
CA GLN A 73 -26.50 10.39 -0.08
C GLN A 73 -25.54 9.21 -0.05
N THR A 74 -25.34 8.60 -1.21
CA THR A 74 -24.12 7.86 -1.46
C THR A 74 -22.98 8.78 -1.04
N ALA A 75 -22.25 8.40 0.01
CA ALA A 75 -21.04 9.10 0.40
C ALA A 75 -20.14 9.06 -0.83
N LYS A 76 -20.13 10.14 -1.61
CA LYS A 76 -19.11 10.34 -2.62
C LYS A 76 -17.82 10.24 -1.84
N PHE A 77 -17.02 9.22 -2.14
CA PHE A 77 -15.62 9.13 -1.72
C PHE A 77 -14.84 10.26 -2.43
N THR A 78 -15.23 11.51 -2.21
CA THR A 78 -14.48 12.72 -2.54
C THR A 78 -13.63 13.04 -1.33
N GLY A 79 -12.73 12.13 -1.04
CA GLY A 79 -11.76 12.26 0.02
C GLY A 79 -10.50 11.57 -0.47
N ALA A 80 -9.72 12.26 -1.30
CA ALA A 80 -8.30 11.97 -1.39
C ALA A 80 -7.79 11.82 0.06
N PRO A 81 -6.96 10.80 0.37
CA PRO A 81 -6.50 10.58 1.74
C PRO A 81 -5.95 11.91 2.27
N ARG A 82 -6.63 12.48 3.27
CA ARG A 82 -6.16 13.69 3.95
C ARG A 82 -4.77 13.33 4.47
N THR A 83 -3.75 13.90 3.84
CA THR A 83 -2.39 13.86 4.34
C THR A 83 -2.38 14.73 5.59
N ILE A 84 -2.75 14.14 6.72
CA ILE A 84 -2.49 14.74 8.02
C ILE A 84 -0.96 14.86 8.07
N PRO A 85 -0.37 16.06 8.08
CA PRO A 85 1.05 16.17 8.29
C PRO A 85 1.31 15.61 9.68
N LEU A 86 1.93 14.43 9.75
CA LEU A 86 2.39 13.86 11.01
C LEU A 86 3.37 14.88 11.58
N LYS A 87 2.94 15.60 12.61
CA LYS A 87 3.69 16.65 13.33
C LYS A 87 5.02 16.16 13.95
N ASN A 88 5.35 14.88 13.75
CA ASN A 88 6.46 14.18 14.38
C ASN A 88 7.30 13.36 13.38
N SER A 89 7.37 13.72 12.09
CA SER A 89 8.36 13.10 11.19
C SER A 89 9.76 13.38 11.73
N LYS A 90 10.48 12.32 12.10
CA LYS A 90 11.85 12.43 12.63
C LYS A 90 12.82 12.89 11.54
N SER A 91 12.39 12.88 10.28
CA SER A 91 13.07 13.50 9.16
C SER A 91 12.92 15.03 9.23
N LYS A 92 14.04 15.75 9.43
CA LYS A 92 14.09 17.23 9.41
C LYS A 92 13.75 17.83 8.03
N LEU A 93 13.46 17.00 7.04
CA LEU A 93 13.21 17.40 5.66
C LEU A 93 11.70 17.42 5.38
N PRO A 94 11.21 18.39 4.60
CA PRO A 94 9.81 18.47 4.21
C PRO A 94 9.38 17.19 3.47
N GLU A 95 8.37 16.48 3.98
CA GLU A 95 7.85 15.20 3.48
C GLU A 95 7.68 15.17 1.96
N ARG A 96 7.16 16.26 1.37
CA ARG A 96 7.00 16.43 -0.08
C ARG A 96 8.28 16.20 -0.87
N TRP A 97 9.42 16.69 -0.39
CA TRP A 97 10.70 16.54 -1.08
C TRP A 97 11.20 15.10 -1.05
N LEU A 98 11.00 14.41 0.08
CA LEU A 98 11.39 13.01 0.26
C LEU A 98 10.61 12.09 -0.67
N MET A 99 9.31 12.35 -0.85
CA MET A 99 8.46 11.59 -1.78
C MET A 99 8.88 11.76 -3.24
N GLY A 100 9.23 12.98 -3.66
CA GLY A 100 9.61 13.24 -5.05
C GLY A 100 11.01 12.74 -5.43
N LEU A 101 11.93 12.66 -4.46
CA LEU A 101 13.32 12.31 -4.71
C LEU A 101 13.49 10.93 -5.37
N ALA A 102 12.63 9.97 -5.01
CA ALA A 102 12.65 8.62 -5.53
C ALA A 102 12.22 8.49 -7.01
N TYR A 103 11.70 9.56 -7.62
CA TYR A 103 11.25 9.59 -9.02
C TYR A 103 12.16 10.43 -9.93
N ILE A 104 13.23 11.02 -9.40
CA ILE A 104 14.16 11.78 -10.23
C ILE A 104 14.72 10.87 -11.32
N PRO A 105 14.69 11.27 -12.60
CA PRO A 105 15.17 10.42 -13.68
C PRO A 105 16.56 9.85 -13.43
N TRP A 106 16.76 8.59 -13.83
CA TRP A 106 18.06 7.91 -13.87
C TRP A 106 18.62 7.53 -12.50
N TYR A 107 19.95 7.46 -12.40
CA TYR A 107 20.67 7.06 -11.19
C TYR A 107 20.35 7.90 -9.95
N PRO A 108 20.16 9.24 -10.03
CA PRO A 108 19.84 10.03 -8.86
C PRO A 108 18.56 9.56 -8.14
N GLY A 109 17.47 9.30 -8.87
CA GLY A 109 16.23 8.81 -8.25
C GLY A 109 16.33 7.37 -7.77
N LEU A 110 16.99 6.50 -8.52
CA LEU A 110 17.28 5.12 -8.08
C LEU A 110 18.03 5.11 -6.74
N ILE A 111 19.12 5.88 -6.65
CA ILE A 111 19.95 5.96 -5.44
C ILE A 111 19.14 6.57 -4.29
N ALA A 112 18.39 7.63 -4.55
CA ALA A 112 17.51 8.23 -3.56
C ALA A 112 16.47 7.23 -3.03
N ALA A 113 15.83 6.47 -3.92
CA ALA A 113 14.84 5.46 -3.55
C ALA A 113 15.44 4.37 -2.65
N LEU A 114 16.65 3.88 -2.98
CA LEU A 114 17.39 2.91 -2.16
C LEU A 114 17.74 3.50 -0.79
N ILE A 115 18.35 4.69 -0.75
CA ILE A 115 18.74 5.37 0.50
C ILE A 115 17.51 5.56 1.39
N MET A 116 16.39 6.05 0.83
CA MET A 116 15.16 6.26 1.58
C MET A 116 14.61 4.94 2.13
N LEU A 117 14.61 3.86 1.35
CA LEU A 117 14.05 2.59 1.82
C LEU A 117 14.87 1.97 2.97
N PHE A 118 16.18 2.22 3.01
CA PHE A 118 17.06 1.77 4.10
C PHE A 118 17.01 2.66 5.34
N ILE A 119 16.89 3.98 5.18
CA ILE A 119 16.96 4.96 6.28
C ILE A 119 15.58 5.26 6.88
N VAL A 120 14.54 5.32 6.06
CA VAL A 120 13.21 5.77 6.51
C VAL A 120 12.55 4.69 7.38
N PRO A 121 12.18 5.02 8.63
CA PRO A 121 11.59 4.07 9.56
C PRO A 121 10.20 3.62 9.11
N LYS A 122 9.75 2.44 9.55
CA LYS A 122 8.43 1.89 9.21
C LYS A 122 7.25 2.78 9.63
N SER A 123 7.45 3.69 10.57
CA SER A 123 6.44 4.67 10.99
C SER A 123 6.09 5.68 9.88
N GLU A 124 6.96 5.88 8.89
CA GLU A 124 6.77 6.81 7.77
C GLU A 124 6.36 6.04 6.50
N THR A 125 5.23 5.31 6.59
CA THR A 125 4.70 4.46 5.51
C THR A 125 4.55 5.19 4.18
N LYS A 126 4.12 6.45 4.19
CA LYS A 126 3.92 7.23 2.96
C LYS A 126 5.22 7.50 2.20
N ILE A 127 6.29 7.89 2.90
CA ILE A 127 7.60 8.13 2.28
C ILE A 127 8.20 6.80 1.79
N ARG A 128 8.07 5.72 2.58
CA ARG A 128 8.54 4.38 2.20
C ARG A 128 7.82 3.84 0.96
N PHE A 129 6.51 4.02 0.88
CA PHE A 129 5.71 3.58 -0.26
C PHE A 129 6.18 4.27 -1.55
N HIS A 130 6.34 5.60 -1.53
CA HIS A 130 6.88 6.34 -2.67
C HIS A 130 8.33 5.95 -3.01
N ALA A 131 9.17 5.67 -2.00
CA ALA A 131 10.52 5.18 -2.23
C ALA A 131 10.52 3.79 -2.89
N ALA A 132 9.70 2.85 -2.41
CA ALA A 132 9.57 1.52 -2.98
C ALA A 132 8.99 1.56 -4.39
N GLN A 133 7.98 2.40 -4.63
CA GLN A 133 7.35 2.54 -5.95
C GLN A 133 8.27 3.24 -6.95
N GLY A 134 9.01 4.26 -6.51
CA GLY A 134 10.08 4.88 -7.30
C GLY A 134 11.15 3.86 -7.66
N LEU A 135 11.61 3.04 -6.69
CA LEU A 135 12.58 1.98 -6.94
C LEU A 135 12.04 0.94 -7.95
N ALA A 136 10.79 0.51 -7.79
CA ALA A 136 10.13 -0.42 -8.70
C ALA A 136 10.07 0.12 -10.13
N ALA A 137 9.71 1.39 -10.29
CA ALA A 137 9.68 2.06 -11.59
C ALA A 137 11.09 2.08 -12.25
N HIS A 138 12.13 2.42 -11.48
CA HIS A 138 13.50 2.41 -12.00
C HIS A 138 13.96 1.00 -12.40
N ILE A 139 13.65 -0.02 -11.61
CA ILE A 139 13.96 -1.43 -11.94
C ILE A 139 13.24 -1.84 -13.22
N GLY A 140 11.95 -1.50 -13.37
CA GLY A 140 11.20 -1.79 -14.60
C GLY A 140 11.84 -1.14 -15.83
N ILE A 141 12.25 0.13 -15.72
CA ILE A 141 12.96 0.84 -16.79
C ILE A 141 14.28 0.14 -17.13
N LEU A 142 15.07 -0.24 -16.12
CA LEU A 142 16.35 -0.93 -16.34
C LEU A 142 16.17 -2.27 -17.06
N ILE A 143 15.15 -3.04 -16.70
CA ILE A 143 14.85 -4.33 -17.35
C ILE A 143 14.51 -4.12 -18.83
N VAL A 144 13.59 -3.21 -19.14
CA VAL A 144 13.19 -2.94 -20.53
C VAL A 144 14.35 -2.38 -21.34
N SER A 145 15.12 -1.44 -20.78
CA SER A 145 16.33 -0.92 -21.42
C SER A 145 17.39 -2.00 -21.67
N ALA A 146 17.57 -2.96 -20.76
CA ALA A 146 18.51 -4.06 -20.94
C ALA A 146 18.07 -5.00 -22.07
N ILE A 147 16.77 -5.31 -22.17
CA ILE A 147 16.21 -6.12 -23.26
C ILE A 147 16.42 -5.40 -24.60
N LEU A 148 16.01 -4.13 -24.69
CA LEU A 148 16.16 -3.34 -25.92
C LEU A 148 17.63 -3.18 -26.33
N SER A 149 18.53 -2.96 -25.37
CA SER A 149 19.97 -2.86 -25.65
C SER A 149 20.57 -4.18 -26.14
N THR A 150 20.09 -5.31 -25.64
CA THR A 150 20.59 -6.64 -26.08
C THR A 150 20.16 -6.91 -27.52
N VAL A 151 18.93 -6.54 -27.89
CA VAL A 151 18.42 -6.64 -29.27
C VAL A 151 19.04 -5.57 -30.19
N GLY A 152 19.37 -4.40 -29.65
CA GLY A 152 20.07 -3.29 -30.34
C GLY A 152 21.39 -3.71 -30.97
N ASN A 153 22.16 -4.55 -30.27
CA ASN A 153 23.41 -5.11 -30.80
C ASN A 153 23.24 -5.94 -32.09
N VAL A 154 22.01 -6.31 -32.45
CA VAL A 154 21.68 -7.09 -33.66
C VAL A 154 20.96 -6.24 -34.72
N THR A 155 20.31 -5.14 -34.32
CA THR A 155 19.45 -4.34 -35.21
C THR A 155 19.44 -2.85 -34.83
N ASP A 156 19.71 -1.96 -35.80
CA ASP A 156 19.70 -0.50 -35.61
C ASP A 156 18.32 0.04 -35.16
N LEU A 157 17.24 -0.66 -35.50
CA LEU A 157 15.87 -0.31 -35.10
C LEU A 157 15.69 -0.36 -33.57
N ALA A 158 16.37 -1.30 -32.89
CA ALA A 158 16.24 -1.46 -31.44
C ALA A 158 17.00 -0.37 -30.67
N ASP A 159 18.07 0.21 -31.23
CA ASP A 159 18.75 1.37 -30.64
C ASP A 159 17.85 2.62 -30.68
N MET A 160 17.16 2.85 -31.80
CA MET A 160 16.18 3.92 -31.90
C MET A 160 15.02 3.70 -30.92
N ALA A 161 14.52 2.46 -30.80
CA ALA A 161 13.48 2.12 -29.82
C ALA A 161 13.93 2.36 -28.38
N ASN A 162 15.17 1.98 -28.03
CA ASN A 162 15.74 2.21 -26.70
C ASN A 162 15.86 3.71 -26.40
N TRP A 163 16.28 4.52 -27.37
CA TRP A 163 16.37 5.97 -27.22
C TRP A 163 14.99 6.61 -26.98
N ILE A 164 13.98 6.23 -27.77
CA ILE A 164 12.59 6.71 -27.59
C ILE A 164 12.06 6.29 -26.23
N PHE A 165 12.25 5.03 -25.84
CA PHE A 165 11.81 4.51 -24.55
C PHE A 165 12.44 5.29 -23.39
N LYS A 166 13.74 5.56 -23.45
CA LYS A 166 14.48 6.37 -22.47
C LYS A 166 13.96 7.80 -22.36
N LEU A 167 13.60 8.42 -23.49
CA LEU A 167 13.02 9.75 -23.53
C LEU A 167 11.62 9.78 -22.90
N VAL A 168 10.75 8.85 -23.29
CA VAL A 168 9.37 8.75 -22.76
C VAL A 168 9.39 8.47 -21.25
N THR A 169 10.21 7.53 -20.80
CA THR A 169 10.32 7.20 -19.37
C THR A 169 10.94 8.33 -18.57
N SER A 170 11.89 9.09 -19.12
CA SER A 170 12.39 10.32 -18.50
C SER A 170 11.27 11.34 -18.27
N ILE A 171 10.45 11.62 -19.30
CA ILE A 171 9.33 12.55 -19.17
C ILE A 171 8.32 12.05 -18.12
N MET A 172 7.98 10.77 -18.15
CA MET A 172 7.09 10.16 -17.16
C MET A 172 7.63 10.33 -15.73
N LEU A 173 8.92 10.07 -15.50
CA LEU A 173 9.57 10.23 -14.20
C LEU A 173 9.59 11.69 -13.73
N VAL A 174 9.79 12.66 -14.64
CA VAL A 174 9.68 14.09 -14.32
C VAL A 174 8.25 14.43 -13.88
N ILE A 175 7.23 13.94 -14.58
CA ILE A 175 5.82 14.16 -14.21
C ILE A 175 5.54 13.56 -12.83
N PHE A 176 6.05 12.36 -12.55
CA PHE A 176 5.89 11.73 -11.23
C PHE A 176 6.61 12.51 -10.14
N THR A 177 7.84 12.97 -10.39
CA THR A 177 8.58 13.83 -9.45
C THR A 177 7.77 15.08 -9.09
N VAL A 178 7.23 15.78 -10.08
CA VAL A 178 6.42 16.99 -9.87
C VAL A 178 5.11 16.66 -9.14
N LYS A 179 4.40 15.59 -9.52
CA LYS A 179 3.18 15.17 -8.82
C LYS A 179 3.45 14.81 -7.36
N ALA A 180 4.56 14.13 -7.07
CA ALA A 180 4.96 13.74 -5.72
C ALA A 180 5.33 14.96 -4.87
N TRP A 181 6.03 15.96 -5.45
CA TRP A 181 6.29 17.24 -4.78
C TRP A 181 5.02 18.04 -4.48
N GLN A 182 4.00 17.91 -5.33
CA GLN A 182 2.67 18.49 -5.09
C GLN A 182 1.86 17.68 -4.05
N GLY A 183 2.39 16.56 -3.53
CA GLY A 183 1.69 15.68 -2.60
C GLY A 183 0.53 14.93 -3.22
N LYS A 184 0.42 14.88 -4.55
CA LYS A 184 -0.63 14.12 -5.24
C LYS A 184 -0.30 12.63 -5.18
N PRO A 185 -1.28 11.76 -4.92
CA PRO A 185 -1.05 10.33 -4.95
C PRO A 185 -0.62 9.91 -6.36
N ILE A 186 0.42 9.09 -6.42
CA ILE A 186 0.90 8.45 -7.64
C ILE A 186 0.76 6.97 -7.35
N HIS A 187 -0.14 6.32 -8.07
CA HIS A 187 -0.31 4.88 -7.99
C HIS A 187 -0.04 4.34 -9.38
N ILE A 188 0.81 3.31 -9.47
CA ILE A 188 1.19 2.69 -10.72
C ILE A 188 0.83 1.22 -10.56
N GLU A 189 -0.36 0.85 -11.02
CA GLU A 189 -0.92 -0.50 -10.85
C GLU A 189 0.04 -1.58 -11.35
N SER A 190 0.77 -1.31 -12.44
CA SER A 190 1.71 -2.26 -13.03
C SER A 190 2.96 -2.54 -12.19
N VAL A 191 3.26 -1.72 -11.18
CA VAL A 191 4.43 -1.91 -10.30
C VAL A 191 4.03 -2.10 -8.84
N ASP A 192 2.74 -2.17 -8.51
CA ASP A 192 2.28 -2.29 -7.11
C ASP A 192 2.76 -3.60 -6.47
N ASP A 193 2.66 -4.73 -7.18
CA ASP A 193 3.18 -6.01 -6.67
C ASP A 193 4.68 -5.95 -6.40
N LEU A 194 5.45 -5.34 -7.31
CA LEU A 194 6.89 -5.16 -7.14
C LEU A 194 7.21 -4.18 -6.01
N THR A 195 6.41 -3.12 -5.87
CA THR A 195 6.53 -2.12 -4.81
C THR A 195 6.32 -2.78 -3.44
N ASN A 196 5.24 -3.53 -3.29
CA ASN A 196 4.89 -4.24 -2.07
C ASN A 196 5.98 -5.27 -1.72
N TRP A 197 6.48 -6.01 -2.71
CA TRP A 197 7.57 -6.96 -2.53
C TRP A 197 8.87 -6.28 -2.06
N LEU A 198 9.24 -5.14 -2.66
CA LEU A 198 10.41 -4.36 -2.27
C LEU A 198 10.27 -3.80 -0.85
N GLU A 199 9.09 -3.28 -0.51
CA GLU A 199 8.80 -2.75 0.83
C GLU A 199 8.90 -3.85 1.90
N GLU A 200 8.39 -5.05 1.62
CA GLU A 200 8.43 -6.18 2.54
C GLU A 200 9.86 -6.69 2.76
N LYS A 201 10.63 -6.84 1.68
CA LYS A 201 11.98 -7.41 1.73
C LYS A 201 13.02 -6.44 2.27
N ILE A 202 12.90 -5.15 1.97
CA ILE A 202 13.87 -4.14 2.39
C ILE A 202 13.43 -3.56 3.73
N LYS A 203 13.78 -4.29 4.80
CA LYS A 203 13.59 -3.84 6.17
C LYS A 203 14.56 -2.70 6.48
N PRO A 204 14.10 -1.60 7.11
CA PRO A 204 15.00 -0.55 7.54
C PRO A 204 15.94 -1.14 8.58
N ARG A 205 17.22 -0.77 8.48
CA ARG A 205 18.22 -1.12 9.47
C ARG A 205 18.11 -0.07 10.57
N ASN A 206 17.16 -0.29 11.50
CA ASN A 206 17.06 0.24 12.88
C ASN A 206 15.63 0.05 13.41
#